data_AF-A0A3P8DIT1-F1
#
_entry.id   AF-A0A3P8DIT1-F1
#
_cell.length_a   1.000
_cell.length_b   1.000
_cell.length_c   1.000
_cell.angle_alpha   90.00
_cell.angle_beta   90.00
_cell.angle_gamma   90.00
#
_symmetry.space_group_name_H-M   'P 1'
#
loop_
_entity.id
_entity.type
_entity.pdbx_description
1 polymer ?
#
loop_
_entity_poly.entity_id
_entity_poly.type
_entity_poly.pdbx_seq_one_letter_code
_entity_poly.pdbx_strand_id
1 'polypeptide(L)'
;MIHDKHDLLRFLERTLFYIQHKENSKNLADLLENALRYLVKTRMVKLNKIVSSDLETASEISFAITSIGKAVFKSGIEIDLATQVYNDLRNAISCLCLSSQLHLLYCMVPYDLQDFQLNWDAFYDEDRRFRLCARMYLALILKHMFMESDVWTVAERFQVTRGFVQSLVQSAASFGSSLVRFVEANGRDYSFNSPDHGIHPIFQIAADPSNVFITLNTVLPKSQNLDELWALKSLLPDFVKQVAYCTHSELIPLMEISGVKKGRAVQLFKNGFTSVNAVANSSVSTLVRSIQHLSRAQAKQIIDSAKMIMHEKIEILLEQAESMLGAKNDADVSVDDIVATLRQSV
;
A
#
# COMPACT_ATOMS: atom_id res chain seq x y z
N MET A 1 -7.46 -26.96 -2.07
CA MET A 1 -6.34 -26.29 -2.75
C MET A 1 -6.11 -27.01 -4.07
N ILE A 2 -5.61 -26.32 -5.09
CA ILE A 2 -5.38 -26.91 -6.42
C ILE A 2 -3.92 -27.35 -6.48
N HIS A 3 -3.67 -28.66 -6.55
CA HIS A 3 -2.32 -29.21 -6.60
C HIS A 3 -2.01 -29.82 -7.97
N ASP A 4 -3.00 -30.46 -8.58
CA ASP A 4 -2.82 -31.22 -9.81
C ASP A 4 -3.84 -30.86 -10.90
N LYS A 5 -3.59 -31.36 -12.12
CA LYS A 5 -4.47 -31.13 -13.28
C LYS A 5 -5.92 -31.55 -12.99
N HIS A 6 -6.11 -32.61 -12.21
CA HIS A 6 -7.43 -33.10 -11.84
C HIS A 6 -8.21 -32.07 -10.99
N ASP A 7 -7.54 -31.40 -10.06
CA ASP A 7 -8.17 -30.36 -9.23
C ASP A 7 -8.61 -29.14 -10.06
N LEU A 8 -7.80 -28.75 -11.07
CA LEU A 8 -8.15 -27.68 -11.99
C LEU A 8 -9.41 -28.01 -12.80
N LEU A 9 -9.49 -29.24 -13.32
CA LEU A 9 -10.67 -29.69 -14.07
C LEU A 9 -11.91 -29.74 -13.17
N ARG A 10 -11.78 -30.28 -11.96
CA ARG A 10 -12.86 -30.29 -10.97
C ARG A 10 -13.33 -28.89 -10.58
N PHE A 11 -12.41 -27.92 -10.48
CA PHE A 11 -12.76 -26.52 -10.26
C PHE A 11 -13.52 -25.95 -11.45
N LEU A 12 -13.03 -26.19 -12.66
CA LEU A 12 -13.62 -25.71 -13.91
C LEU A 12 -15.04 -26.24 -14.10
N GLU A 13 -15.27 -27.53 -13.84
CA GLU A 13 -16.58 -28.20 -13.90
C GLU A 13 -17.65 -27.52 -13.04
N ARG A 14 -17.24 -26.83 -11.98
CA ARG A 14 -18.13 -26.11 -11.06
C ARG A 14 -18.36 -24.64 -11.44
N THR A 15 -17.71 -24.15 -12.49
CA THR A 15 -17.90 -22.76 -12.95
C THR A 15 -19.14 -22.62 -13.82
N LEU A 16 -19.77 -21.44 -13.78
CA LEU A 16 -20.89 -21.11 -14.67
C LEU A 16 -20.50 -21.26 -16.15
N PHE A 17 -19.28 -20.87 -16.50
CA PHE A 17 -18.75 -20.97 -17.86
C PHE A 17 -18.77 -22.41 -18.39
N TYR A 18 -18.35 -23.37 -17.57
CA TYR A 18 -18.38 -24.80 -17.92
C TYR A 18 -19.80 -25.31 -18.12
N ILE A 19 -20.72 -24.99 -17.20
CA ILE A 19 -22.12 -25.44 -17.26
C ILE A 19 -22.79 -24.95 -18.56
N GLN A 20 -22.47 -23.73 -18.99
CA GLN A 20 -22.98 -23.13 -20.23
C GLN A 20 -22.39 -23.73 -21.50
N HIS A 21 -21.14 -24.23 -21.46
CA HIS A 21 -20.40 -24.68 -22.65
C HIS A 21 -20.05 -26.17 -22.64
N LYS A 22 -20.76 -26.99 -21.85
CA LYS A 22 -20.52 -28.43 -21.68
C LYS A 22 -20.48 -29.23 -22.99
N GLU A 23 -21.15 -28.75 -24.05
CA GLU A 23 -21.22 -29.40 -25.37
C GLU A 23 -19.96 -29.14 -26.23
N ASN A 24 -19.17 -28.10 -25.91
CA ASN A 24 -17.93 -27.71 -26.61
C ASN A 24 -16.68 -28.03 -25.77
N SER A 25 -16.54 -29.28 -25.32
CA SER A 25 -15.49 -29.72 -24.40
C SER A 25 -14.05 -29.53 -24.90
N LYS A 26 -13.80 -29.56 -26.22
CA LYS A 26 -12.46 -29.34 -26.79
C LYS A 26 -11.97 -27.89 -26.61
N ASN A 27 -12.81 -26.90 -26.90
CA ASN A 27 -12.47 -25.47 -26.76
C ASN A 27 -12.09 -25.10 -25.31
N LEU A 28 -12.69 -25.78 -24.34
CA LEU A 28 -12.44 -25.55 -22.93
C LEU A 28 -11.05 -26.05 -22.49
N ALA A 29 -10.65 -27.24 -22.97
CA ALA A 29 -9.32 -27.78 -22.68
C ALA A 29 -8.22 -26.89 -23.28
N ASP A 30 -8.42 -26.42 -24.51
CA ASP A 30 -7.50 -25.50 -25.18
C ASP A 30 -7.40 -24.16 -24.43
N LEU A 31 -8.52 -23.63 -23.92
CA LEU A 31 -8.54 -22.41 -23.13
C LEU A 31 -7.77 -22.56 -21.81
N LEU A 32 -7.96 -23.68 -21.11
CA LEU A 32 -7.24 -23.97 -19.87
C LEU A 32 -5.74 -24.11 -20.13
N GLU A 33 -5.36 -24.80 -21.20
CA GLU A 33 -3.96 -24.95 -21.59
C GLU A 33 -3.33 -23.59 -21.93
N ASN A 34 -4.04 -22.74 -22.68
CA ASN A 34 -3.59 -21.39 -23.01
C ASN A 34 -3.41 -20.52 -21.75
N ALA A 35 -4.35 -20.59 -20.80
CA ALA A 35 -4.26 -19.87 -19.53
C ALA A 35 -3.08 -20.36 -18.68
N LEU A 36 -2.84 -21.68 -18.61
CA LEU A 36 -1.68 -22.24 -17.91
C LEU A 36 -0.36 -21.85 -18.59
N ARG A 37 -0.30 -21.90 -19.92
CA ARG A 37 0.86 -21.43 -20.70
C ARG A 37 1.12 -19.95 -20.41
N TYR A 38 0.07 -19.14 -20.28
CA TYR A 38 0.18 -17.73 -19.92
C TYR A 38 0.77 -17.54 -18.51
N LEU A 39 0.25 -18.23 -17.50
CA LEU A 39 0.73 -18.15 -16.12
C LEU A 39 2.18 -18.64 -15.94
N VAL A 40 2.58 -19.65 -16.71
CA VAL A 40 3.97 -20.13 -16.74
C VAL A 40 4.88 -19.12 -17.45
N LYS A 41 4.43 -18.55 -18.57
CA LYS A 41 5.16 -17.51 -19.32
C LYS A 41 5.40 -16.27 -18.45
N THR A 42 4.40 -15.83 -17.70
CA THR A 42 4.49 -14.70 -16.76
C THR A 42 5.17 -15.07 -15.43
N ARG A 43 5.65 -16.33 -15.29
CA ARG A 43 6.34 -16.86 -14.11
C ARG A 43 5.51 -16.80 -12.82
N MET A 44 4.19 -16.73 -12.91
CA MET A 44 3.30 -16.75 -11.75
C MET A 44 3.22 -18.16 -11.13
N VAL A 45 3.28 -19.20 -11.97
CA VAL A 45 3.20 -20.61 -11.57
C VAL A 45 4.40 -21.38 -12.13
N LYS A 46 4.99 -22.25 -11.31
CA LYS A 46 6.00 -23.25 -11.69
C LYS A 46 5.31 -24.61 -11.87
N LEU A 47 5.71 -25.33 -12.89
CA LEU A 47 5.30 -26.72 -13.13
C LEU A 47 6.40 -27.64 -12.65
N ASN A 48 6.08 -28.50 -11.70
CA ASN A 48 6.98 -29.54 -11.22
C ASN A 48 6.51 -30.88 -11.79
N LYS A 49 7.42 -31.63 -12.41
CA LYS A 49 7.15 -33.01 -12.80
C LYS A 49 7.42 -33.90 -11.60
N ILE A 50 6.40 -34.61 -11.13
CA ILE A 50 6.59 -35.69 -10.16
C ILE A 50 6.99 -36.92 -10.97
N VAL A 51 8.22 -37.39 -10.79
CA VAL A 51 8.67 -38.66 -11.36
C VAL A 51 8.39 -39.73 -10.31
N SER A 52 7.33 -40.51 -10.50
CA SER A 52 7.15 -41.75 -9.75
C SER A 52 8.20 -42.76 -10.21
N SER A 53 8.95 -43.33 -9.26
CA SER A 53 10.02 -44.31 -9.50
C SER A 53 9.54 -45.65 -10.06
N ASP A 54 8.23 -45.89 -10.09
CA ASP A 54 7.67 -47.18 -10.49
C ASP A 54 6.63 -46.98 -11.61
N LEU A 55 6.90 -47.62 -12.75
CA LEU A 55 6.13 -47.73 -13.98
C LEU A 55 6.07 -46.49 -14.91
N GLU A 56 6.63 -46.69 -16.10
CA GLU A 56 6.47 -45.88 -17.30
C GLU A 56 4.98 -45.74 -17.68
N THR A 57 4.27 -44.71 -17.20
CA THR A 57 3.20 -43.94 -17.88
C THR A 57 2.27 -43.20 -16.91
N ALA A 58 2.77 -42.20 -16.19
CA ALA A 58 2.00 -40.98 -15.87
C ALA A 58 2.93 -39.94 -15.24
N SER A 59 3.41 -38.98 -16.02
CA SER A 59 4.04 -37.79 -15.44
C SER A 59 2.95 -36.93 -14.81
N GLU A 60 2.71 -37.08 -13.51
CA GLU A 60 1.83 -36.15 -12.79
C GLU A 60 2.50 -34.77 -12.69
N ILE A 61 1.77 -33.76 -13.15
CA ILE A 61 2.20 -32.36 -13.14
C ILE A 61 1.62 -31.73 -11.87
N SER A 62 2.50 -31.34 -10.96
CA SER A 62 2.12 -30.54 -9.80
C SER A 62 2.37 -29.06 -10.04
N PHE A 63 1.46 -28.24 -9.52
CA PHE A 63 1.53 -26.79 -9.62
C PHE A 63 2.13 -26.18 -8.35
N ALA A 64 3.14 -25.34 -8.50
CA ALA A 64 3.71 -24.55 -7.40
C ALA A 64 3.57 -23.05 -7.69
N ILE A 65 2.97 -22.31 -6.76
CA ILE A 65 2.84 -20.85 -6.87
C ILE A 65 4.20 -20.21 -6.55
N THR A 66 4.65 -19.28 -7.39
CA THR A 66 5.89 -18.53 -7.16
C THR A 66 5.70 -17.43 -6.11
N SER A 67 6.81 -16.85 -5.63
CA SER A 67 6.80 -15.65 -4.79
C SER A 67 6.03 -14.50 -5.43
N ILE A 68 6.29 -14.21 -6.73
CA ILE A 68 5.57 -13.19 -7.48
C ILE A 68 4.09 -13.55 -7.67
N GLY A 69 3.77 -14.80 -8.01
CA GLY A 69 2.38 -15.23 -8.16
C GLY A 69 1.59 -15.05 -6.86
N LYS A 70 2.23 -15.37 -5.73
CA LYS A 70 1.67 -15.13 -4.39
C LYS A 70 1.51 -13.65 -4.10
N ALA A 71 2.47 -12.81 -4.47
CA ALA A 71 2.42 -11.37 -4.27
C ALA A 71 1.37 -10.67 -5.13
N VAL A 72 1.28 -11.00 -6.43
CA VAL A 72 0.26 -10.51 -7.36
C VAL A 72 -1.12 -10.87 -6.85
N PHE A 73 -1.33 -12.15 -6.49
CA PHE A 73 -2.60 -12.60 -5.92
C PHE A 73 -2.97 -11.87 -4.62
N LYS A 74 -2.03 -11.72 -3.69
CA LYS A 74 -2.28 -11.02 -2.41
C LYS A 74 -2.53 -9.52 -2.57
N SER A 75 -1.93 -8.89 -3.58
CA SER A 75 -2.03 -7.45 -3.81
C SER A 75 -3.22 -7.06 -4.68
N GLY A 76 -3.79 -8.00 -5.43
CA GLY A 76 -4.85 -7.71 -6.40
C GLY A 76 -4.36 -6.88 -7.59
N ILE A 77 -3.06 -6.89 -7.88
CA ILE A 77 -2.48 -6.25 -9.06
C ILE A 77 -2.75 -7.16 -10.27
N GLU A 78 -3.03 -6.57 -11.43
CA GLU A 78 -3.22 -7.33 -12.67
C GLU A 78 -1.94 -8.08 -13.08
N ILE A 79 -2.11 -9.30 -13.59
CA ILE A 79 -1.00 -10.19 -13.96
C ILE A 79 -0.10 -9.53 -15.01
N ASP A 80 -0.71 -8.79 -15.94
CA ASP A 80 -0.04 -8.15 -17.08
C ASP A 80 0.87 -6.99 -16.60
N LEU A 81 0.45 -6.28 -15.55
CA LEU A 81 1.20 -5.16 -14.96
C LEU A 81 2.27 -5.61 -13.96
N ALA A 82 2.17 -6.82 -13.42
CA ALA A 82 2.99 -7.30 -12.31
C ALA A 82 4.51 -7.18 -12.57
N THR A 83 4.96 -7.52 -13.79
CA THR A 83 6.38 -7.41 -14.17
C THR A 83 6.84 -5.95 -14.22
N GLN A 84 6.01 -5.06 -14.77
CA GLN A 84 6.31 -3.63 -14.83
C GLN A 84 6.38 -3.01 -13.43
N VAL A 85 5.39 -3.31 -12.57
CA VAL A 85 5.37 -2.86 -11.18
C VAL A 85 6.63 -3.29 -10.45
N TYR A 86 7.00 -4.58 -10.54
CA TYR A 86 8.19 -5.08 -9.88
C TYR A 86 9.47 -4.38 -10.36
N ASN A 87 9.65 -4.20 -11.67
CA ASN A 87 10.80 -3.50 -12.23
C ASN A 87 10.86 -2.02 -11.80
N ASP A 88 9.72 -1.33 -11.79
CA ASP A 88 9.64 0.07 -11.36
C ASP A 88 9.97 0.22 -9.87
N LEU A 89 9.51 -0.69 -9.00
CA LEU A 89 9.87 -0.68 -7.57
C LEU A 89 11.36 -0.97 -7.35
N ARG A 90 11.93 -1.92 -8.11
CA ARG A 90 13.36 -2.24 -8.08
C ARG A 90 14.21 -1.02 -8.49
N ASN A 91 13.81 -0.36 -9.57
CA ASN A 91 14.45 0.86 -10.04
C ASN A 91 14.30 1.99 -9.02
N ALA A 92 13.12 2.15 -8.42
CA ALA A 92 12.87 3.16 -7.40
C ALA A 92 13.80 3.00 -6.20
N ILE A 93 14.03 1.76 -5.70
CA ILE A 93 14.96 1.50 -4.59
C ILE A 93 16.40 1.80 -4.96
N SER A 94 16.79 1.51 -6.20
CA SER A 94 18.16 1.73 -6.66
C SER A 94 18.57 3.20 -6.60
N CYS A 95 17.63 4.14 -6.72
CA CYS A 95 17.87 5.58 -6.79
C CYS A 95 16.76 6.38 -6.07
N LEU A 96 16.39 5.98 -4.86
CA LEU A 96 15.28 6.60 -4.12
C LEU A 96 15.72 7.95 -3.51
N CYS A 97 15.15 9.05 -4.00
CA CYS A 97 15.33 10.37 -3.39
C CYS A 97 14.29 10.60 -2.29
N LEU A 98 14.72 10.61 -1.03
CA LEU A 98 13.85 10.84 0.14
C LEU A 98 13.79 12.31 0.58
N SER A 99 14.50 13.22 -0.09
CA SER A 99 14.39 14.66 0.21
C SER A 99 13.03 15.25 -0.14
N SER A 100 12.29 14.57 -1.03
CA SER A 100 10.91 14.89 -1.37
C SER A 100 10.06 13.63 -1.43
N GLN A 101 8.80 13.74 -1.01
CA GLN A 101 7.82 12.65 -1.10
C GLN A 101 7.41 12.31 -2.54
N LEU A 102 7.85 13.10 -3.54
CA LEU A 102 7.44 12.94 -4.94
C LEU A 102 7.75 11.55 -5.51
N HIS A 103 8.90 10.95 -5.19
CA HIS A 103 9.23 9.60 -5.68
C HIS A 103 8.29 8.54 -5.13
N LEU A 104 7.94 8.63 -3.85
CA LEU A 104 7.00 7.71 -3.23
C LEU A 104 5.58 7.91 -3.79
N LEU A 105 5.16 9.16 -4.01
CA LEU A 105 3.89 9.47 -4.67
C LEU A 105 3.86 8.94 -6.11
N TYR A 106 4.95 9.08 -6.86
CA TYR A 106 5.08 8.56 -8.22
C TYR A 106 4.90 7.04 -8.28
N CYS A 107 5.51 6.32 -7.33
CA CYS A 107 5.32 4.87 -7.20
C CYS A 107 3.86 4.49 -6.94
N MET A 108 3.11 5.32 -6.21
CA MET A 108 1.69 5.09 -5.86
C MET A 108 0.69 5.51 -6.94
N VAL A 109 1.11 6.14 -8.02
CA VAL A 109 0.19 6.45 -9.14
C VAL A 109 -0.17 5.14 -9.85
N PRO A 110 -1.47 4.77 -9.94
CA PRO A 110 -1.93 3.60 -10.69
C PRO A 110 -1.57 3.68 -12.17
N TYR A 111 -1.35 2.54 -12.80
CA TYR A 111 -0.93 2.46 -14.21
C TYR A 111 -2.09 2.73 -15.18
N ASP A 112 -3.32 2.38 -14.79
CA ASP A 112 -4.52 2.50 -15.62
C ASP A 112 -4.95 3.95 -15.87
N LEU A 113 -4.39 4.91 -15.11
CA LEU A 113 -4.72 6.33 -15.22
C LEU A 113 -3.83 7.07 -16.24
N GLN A 114 -2.91 6.36 -16.92
CA GLN A 114 -1.97 6.97 -17.87
C GLN A 114 -2.63 7.42 -19.19
N ASP A 115 -3.76 6.82 -19.57
CA ASP A 115 -4.49 7.14 -20.81
C ASP A 115 -5.39 8.38 -20.70
N PHE A 116 -5.37 9.07 -19.55
CA PHE A 116 -6.19 10.26 -19.34
C PHE A 116 -5.68 11.43 -20.20
N GLN A 117 -6.57 12.05 -20.97
CA GLN A 117 -6.27 13.26 -21.75
C GLN A 117 -6.05 14.45 -20.81
N LEU A 118 -4.79 14.68 -20.49
CA LEU A 118 -4.36 15.81 -19.70
C LEU A 118 -4.40 17.09 -20.54
N ASN A 119 -4.94 18.16 -19.96
CA ASN A 119 -4.82 19.48 -20.55
C ASN A 119 -3.39 19.99 -20.34
N TRP A 120 -2.54 19.73 -21.32
CA TRP A 120 -1.13 20.10 -21.26
C TRP A 120 -0.93 21.62 -21.21
N ASP A 121 -1.90 22.42 -21.71
CA ASP A 121 -1.87 23.90 -21.76
C ASP A 121 -1.74 24.55 -20.38
N ALA A 122 -2.17 23.86 -19.31
CA ALA A 122 -2.01 24.33 -17.94
C ALA A 122 -0.54 24.37 -17.46
N PHE A 123 0.37 23.67 -18.15
CA PHE A 123 1.78 23.55 -17.80
C PHE A 123 2.74 24.10 -18.87
N TYR A 124 2.22 24.64 -19.97
CA TYR A 124 3.04 25.27 -21.02
C TYR A 124 3.52 26.66 -20.58
N ASP A 125 4.55 26.65 -19.75
CA ASP A 125 5.56 27.71 -19.74
C ASP A 125 6.74 27.19 -20.59
N GLU A 126 7.16 27.95 -21.62
CA GLU A 126 7.97 27.49 -22.76
C GLU A 126 9.35 26.87 -22.38
N ASP A 127 9.78 27.05 -21.14
CA ASP A 127 11.08 26.65 -20.60
C ASP A 127 11.13 25.24 -19.97
N ARG A 128 10.00 24.56 -19.69
CA ARG A 128 9.99 23.22 -19.05
C ARG A 128 9.65 22.09 -20.02
N ARG A 129 10.47 21.95 -21.07
CA ARG A 129 10.35 20.98 -22.18
C ARG A 129 10.49 19.49 -21.84
N PHE A 130 10.66 19.10 -20.57
CA PHE A 130 10.84 17.68 -20.25
C PHE A 130 9.51 16.96 -20.23
N ARG A 131 9.24 16.24 -21.34
CA ARG A 131 8.31 15.10 -21.50
C ARG A 131 7.71 14.63 -20.17
N LEU A 132 6.69 15.34 -19.70
CA LEU A 132 5.95 14.97 -18.51
C LEU A 132 5.12 13.74 -18.90
N CYS A 133 5.61 12.54 -18.59
CA CYS A 133 4.78 11.34 -18.68
C CYS A 133 3.50 11.59 -17.86
N ALA A 134 2.33 11.14 -18.34
CA ALA A 134 1.05 11.33 -17.64
C ALA A 134 1.14 10.94 -16.15
N ARG A 135 1.87 9.87 -15.84
CA ARG A 135 2.15 9.42 -14.47
C ARG A 135 2.86 10.48 -13.59
N MET A 136 3.82 11.22 -14.15
CA MET A 136 4.48 12.31 -13.43
C MET A 136 3.51 13.45 -13.13
N TYR A 137 2.67 13.80 -14.09
CA TYR A 137 1.67 14.84 -13.91
C TYR A 137 0.69 14.49 -12.78
N LEU A 138 0.20 13.26 -12.75
CA LEU A 138 -0.64 12.75 -11.67
C LEU A 138 0.09 12.78 -10.31
N ALA A 139 1.38 12.42 -10.28
CA ALA A 139 2.21 12.51 -9.08
C ALA A 139 2.35 13.96 -8.57
N LEU A 140 2.42 14.95 -9.48
CA LEU A 140 2.42 16.37 -9.11
C LEU A 140 1.08 16.82 -8.53
N ILE A 141 -0.05 16.39 -9.09
CA ILE A 141 -1.37 16.66 -8.49
C ILE A 141 -1.41 16.10 -7.06
N LEU A 142 -1.00 14.83 -6.88
CA LEU A 142 -0.93 14.20 -5.56
C LEU A 142 0.00 14.98 -4.62
N LYS A 143 1.16 15.45 -5.09
CA LYS A 143 2.09 16.25 -4.30
C LYS A 143 1.46 17.56 -3.83
N HIS A 144 0.74 18.26 -4.70
CA HIS A 144 0.05 19.50 -4.32
C HIS A 144 -1.10 19.25 -3.33
N MET A 145 -1.84 18.16 -3.51
CA MET A 145 -2.84 17.71 -2.53
C MET A 145 -2.22 17.37 -1.17
N PHE A 146 -1.03 16.78 -1.19
CA PHE A 146 -0.29 16.38 0.02
C PHE A 146 0.29 17.59 0.77
N MET A 147 0.80 18.60 0.05
CA MET A 147 1.38 19.84 0.61
C MET A 147 0.33 20.87 1.04
N GLU A 148 -0.76 20.39 1.66
CA GLU A 148 -1.82 21.20 2.28
C GLU A 148 -2.63 22.14 1.38
N SER A 149 -2.67 21.91 0.05
CA SER A 149 -3.62 22.63 -0.80
C SER A 149 -5.04 22.05 -0.66
N ASP A 150 -6.06 22.91 -0.73
CA ASP A 150 -7.44 22.45 -0.79
C ASP A 150 -7.76 21.87 -2.19
N VAL A 151 -8.76 20.98 -2.25
CA VAL A 151 -9.15 20.29 -3.49
C VAL A 151 -9.52 21.29 -4.61
N TRP A 152 -10.05 22.48 -4.26
CA TRP A 152 -10.48 23.47 -5.24
C TRP A 152 -9.28 24.15 -5.89
N THR A 153 -8.35 24.64 -5.08
CA THR A 153 -7.11 25.27 -5.54
C THR A 153 -6.31 24.32 -6.41
N VAL A 154 -6.24 23.03 -6.06
CA VAL A 154 -5.56 22.03 -6.90
C VAL A 154 -6.35 21.77 -8.18
N ALA A 155 -7.66 21.57 -8.11
CA ALA A 155 -8.49 21.33 -9.29
C ALA A 155 -8.38 22.49 -10.31
N GLU A 156 -8.43 23.73 -9.84
CA GLU A 156 -8.29 24.94 -10.66
C GLU A 156 -6.88 25.06 -11.25
N ARG A 157 -5.84 24.88 -10.42
CA ARG A 157 -4.45 24.97 -10.87
C ARG A 157 -4.11 23.95 -11.96
N PHE A 158 -4.61 22.73 -11.83
CA PHE A 158 -4.32 21.64 -12.77
C PHE A 158 -5.40 21.51 -13.86
N GLN A 159 -6.38 22.41 -13.90
CA GLN A 159 -7.48 22.41 -14.88
C GLN A 159 -8.20 21.04 -14.98
N VAL A 160 -8.42 20.40 -13.83
CA VAL A 160 -9.11 19.10 -13.70
C VAL A 160 -10.33 19.25 -12.80
N THR A 161 -11.25 18.28 -12.87
CA THR A 161 -12.44 18.32 -11.99
C THR A 161 -12.07 17.97 -10.54
N ARG A 162 -12.78 18.54 -9.58
CA ARG A 162 -12.63 18.19 -8.15
C ARG A 162 -12.84 16.71 -7.87
N GLY A 163 -13.82 16.11 -8.58
CA GLY A 163 -14.09 14.67 -8.49
C GLY A 163 -12.92 13.84 -9.00
N PHE A 164 -12.24 14.27 -10.05
CA PHE A 164 -11.02 13.62 -10.53
C PHE A 164 -9.90 13.67 -9.50
N VAL A 165 -9.65 14.83 -8.88
CA VAL A 165 -8.63 14.96 -7.83
C VAL A 165 -8.91 14.02 -6.65
N GLN A 166 -10.17 13.95 -6.20
CA GLN A 166 -10.59 13.03 -5.13
C GLN A 166 -10.43 11.57 -5.53
N SER A 167 -10.85 11.21 -6.76
CA SER A 167 -10.69 9.86 -7.29
C SER A 167 -9.22 9.49 -7.40
N LEU A 168 -8.35 10.40 -7.84
CA LEU A 168 -6.91 10.16 -7.95
C LEU A 168 -6.27 9.86 -6.60
N VAL A 169 -6.60 10.65 -5.58
CA VAL A 169 -6.14 10.40 -4.19
C VAL A 169 -6.59 9.02 -3.71
N GLN A 170 -7.88 8.69 -3.90
CA GLN A 170 -8.42 7.41 -3.46
C GLN A 170 -7.79 6.23 -4.20
N SER A 171 -7.64 6.32 -5.52
CA SER A 171 -7.01 5.29 -6.33
C SER A 171 -5.53 5.13 -5.99
N ALA A 172 -4.80 6.22 -5.72
CA ALA A 172 -3.41 6.16 -5.29
C ALA A 172 -3.25 5.51 -3.90
N ALA A 173 -4.15 5.80 -2.96
CA ALA A 173 -4.15 5.17 -1.64
C ALA A 173 -4.48 3.66 -1.72
N SER A 174 -5.48 3.30 -2.53
CA SER A 174 -5.83 1.89 -2.80
C SER A 174 -4.68 1.15 -3.47
N PHE A 175 -4.08 1.73 -4.51
CA PHE A 175 -2.93 1.12 -5.19
C PHE A 175 -1.70 1.04 -4.29
N GLY A 176 -1.43 2.07 -3.49
CA GLY A 176 -0.40 2.04 -2.47
C GLY A 176 -0.60 0.89 -1.47
N SER A 177 -1.85 0.62 -1.06
CA SER A 177 -2.18 -0.52 -0.21
C SER A 177 -1.94 -1.87 -0.89
N SER A 178 -2.16 -1.95 -2.21
CA SER A 178 -1.79 -3.11 -3.02
C SER A 178 -0.27 -3.28 -3.11
N LEU A 179 0.48 -2.19 -3.29
CA LEU A 179 1.95 -2.20 -3.31
C LEU A 179 2.54 -2.68 -1.98
N VAL A 180 1.98 -2.27 -0.84
CA VAL A 180 2.39 -2.76 0.49
C VAL A 180 2.29 -4.29 0.53
N ARG A 181 1.13 -4.84 0.18
CA ARG A 181 0.90 -6.30 0.15
C ARG A 181 1.81 -7.01 -0.86
N PHE A 182 2.07 -6.37 -2.00
CA PHE A 182 2.96 -6.90 -3.03
C PHE A 182 4.40 -6.99 -2.52
N VAL A 183 4.90 -5.94 -1.88
CA VAL A 183 6.26 -5.87 -1.33
C VAL A 183 6.43 -6.82 -0.14
N GLU A 184 5.45 -6.90 0.76
CA GLU A 184 5.47 -7.82 1.91
C GLU A 184 5.54 -9.30 1.48
N ALA A 185 4.89 -9.63 0.37
CA ALA A 185 4.83 -11.00 -0.15
C ALA A 185 6.06 -11.41 -0.97
N ASN A 186 6.83 -10.46 -1.52
CA ASN A 186 7.95 -10.70 -2.45
C ASN A 186 9.33 -10.91 -1.78
N GLY A 187 9.37 -11.27 -0.49
CA GLY A 187 10.57 -11.12 0.33
C GLY A 187 11.88 -11.75 -0.14
N ARG A 188 11.94 -12.97 -0.71
CA ARG A 188 13.21 -13.74 -0.60
C ARG A 188 13.88 -14.28 -1.84
N ASP A 189 13.23 -14.34 -2.99
CA ASP A 189 13.81 -15.00 -4.16
C ASP A 189 13.27 -14.42 -5.45
N TYR A 190 13.89 -13.34 -5.92
CA TYR A 190 13.60 -12.85 -7.26
C TYR A 190 14.88 -12.39 -7.95
N SER A 191 15.38 -13.21 -8.88
CA SER A 191 16.40 -12.82 -9.84
C SER A 191 15.79 -12.89 -11.22
N PHE A 192 15.44 -11.73 -11.77
CA PHE A 192 15.14 -11.61 -13.18
C PHE A 192 16.43 -11.19 -13.90
N ASN A 193 16.97 -12.08 -14.73
CA ASN A 193 17.76 -11.67 -15.88
C ASN A 193 16.76 -11.16 -16.92
N SER A 194 16.32 -9.92 -16.77
CA SER A 194 15.41 -9.25 -17.72
C SER A 194 16.24 -8.25 -18.50
N PRO A 195 15.93 -8.03 -19.79
CA PRO A 195 16.62 -7.00 -20.57
C PRO A 195 16.45 -5.67 -19.83
N ASP A 196 17.52 -4.87 -19.78
CA ASP A 196 17.55 -3.55 -19.15
C ASP A 196 16.38 -2.70 -19.67
N HIS A 197 15.25 -2.71 -18.96
CA HIS A 197 14.24 -1.68 -19.11
C HIS A 197 14.89 -0.44 -18.51
N GLY A 198 15.38 0.44 -19.38
CA GLY A 198 16.12 1.63 -19.00
C GLY A 198 15.47 2.35 -17.82
N ILE A 199 16.29 2.73 -16.85
CA ILE A 199 15.86 3.41 -15.63
C ILE A 199 15.02 4.63 -16.04
N HIS A 200 13.79 4.74 -15.54
CA HIS A 200 12.94 5.88 -15.86
C HIS A 200 13.68 7.20 -15.52
N PRO A 201 13.64 8.24 -16.37
CA PRO A 201 14.45 9.45 -16.20
C PRO A 201 14.31 10.12 -14.82
N ILE A 202 13.14 10.05 -14.19
CA ILE A 202 12.94 10.56 -12.82
C ILE A 202 13.90 9.93 -11.80
N PHE A 203 14.16 8.63 -11.91
CA PHE A 203 15.04 7.91 -11.00
C PHE A 203 16.51 8.11 -11.38
N GLN A 204 16.82 8.42 -12.64
CA GLN A 204 18.18 8.77 -13.08
C GLN A 204 18.65 10.13 -12.55
N ILE A 205 17.75 11.12 -12.44
CA ILE A 205 18.08 12.46 -11.90
C ILE A 205 18.61 12.36 -10.46
N ALA A 206 18.11 11.39 -9.68
CA ALA A 206 18.55 11.15 -8.31
C ALA A 206 19.91 10.42 -8.23
N ALA A 207 20.38 9.81 -9.33
CA ALA A 207 21.63 9.06 -9.40
C ALA A 207 22.83 9.92 -9.85
N ASP A 208 22.61 11.19 -10.19
CA ASP A 208 23.66 12.10 -10.64
C ASP A 208 24.64 12.39 -9.47
N PRO A 209 25.94 12.08 -9.59
CA PRO A 209 26.92 12.20 -8.49
C PRO A 209 27.11 13.63 -7.97
N SER A 210 26.62 14.63 -8.70
CA SER A 210 26.55 16.04 -8.28
C SER A 210 25.51 16.28 -7.17
N ASN A 211 24.51 15.40 -7.06
CA ASN A 211 23.45 15.47 -6.05
C ASN A 211 23.84 14.61 -4.85
N VAL A 212 23.95 15.21 -3.67
CA VAL A 212 24.24 14.53 -2.39
C VAL A 212 23.00 13.75 -1.92
N PHE A 213 22.52 12.79 -2.71
CA PHE A 213 21.52 11.83 -2.29
C PHE A 213 22.19 10.50 -2.10
N ILE A 214 22.35 10.16 -0.83
CA ILE A 214 22.95 8.91 -0.43
C ILE A 214 22.01 7.80 -0.91
N THR A 215 22.35 7.18 -2.03
CA THR A 215 21.68 6.00 -2.55
C THR A 215 21.59 4.98 -1.41
N LEU A 216 20.42 4.43 -1.08
CA LEU A 216 20.26 3.45 0.02
C LEU A 216 21.28 2.30 -0.07
N ASN A 217 21.69 1.95 -1.29
CA ASN A 217 22.72 0.96 -1.61
C ASN A 217 24.16 1.34 -1.20
N THR A 218 24.45 2.61 -0.96
CA THR A 218 25.77 3.09 -0.51
C THR A 218 25.92 3.09 1.01
N VAL A 219 24.82 3.14 1.77
CA VAL A 219 24.83 3.15 3.25
C VAL A 219 24.73 1.76 3.84
N LEU A 220 24.02 0.85 3.17
CA LEU A 220 23.80 -0.48 3.71
C LEU A 220 24.78 -1.48 3.09
N PRO A 221 25.63 -2.14 3.91
CA PRO A 221 26.56 -3.13 3.41
C PRO A 221 25.78 -4.28 2.78
N LYS A 222 26.21 -4.73 1.58
CA LYS A 222 25.70 -5.90 0.83
C LYS A 222 25.74 -7.23 1.61
N SER A 223 26.08 -7.23 2.89
CA SER A 223 26.34 -8.40 3.74
C SER A 223 25.14 -8.89 4.55
N GLN A 224 23.99 -8.21 4.50
CA GLN A 224 22.75 -8.74 5.08
C GLN A 224 21.87 -9.31 3.96
N ASN A 225 21.41 -10.55 4.13
CA ASN A 225 20.38 -11.22 3.33
C ASN A 225 19.03 -10.48 3.46
N LEU A 226 18.98 -9.22 3.03
CA LEU A 226 17.81 -8.37 3.09
C LEU A 226 16.95 -8.62 1.86
N ASP A 227 15.64 -8.73 2.09
CA ASP A 227 14.63 -8.78 1.04
C ASP A 227 14.87 -7.65 0.01
N GLU A 228 14.84 -7.91 -1.29
CA GLU A 228 15.22 -6.91 -2.32
C GLU A 228 14.39 -5.60 -2.24
N LEU A 229 13.16 -5.70 -1.73
CA LEU A 229 12.25 -4.57 -1.56
C LEU A 229 12.10 -4.09 -0.09
N TRP A 230 13.05 -4.45 0.80
CA TRP A 230 12.96 -4.20 2.24
C TRP A 230 12.67 -2.74 2.61
N ALA A 231 13.30 -1.78 1.92
CA ALA A 231 13.14 -0.36 2.23
C ALA A 231 11.70 0.11 2.00
N LEU A 232 11.08 -0.33 0.91
CA LEU A 232 9.69 -0.02 0.60
C LEU A 232 8.73 -0.74 1.55
N LYS A 233 9.09 -1.93 2.04
CA LYS A 233 8.30 -2.66 3.04
C LYS A 233 8.14 -1.85 4.34
N SER A 234 9.18 -1.12 4.73
CA SER A 234 9.16 -0.26 5.90
C SER A 234 8.54 1.11 5.62
N LEU A 235 8.77 1.70 4.45
CA LEU A 235 8.35 3.07 4.14
C LEU A 235 6.90 3.18 3.67
N LEU A 236 6.42 2.25 2.85
CA LEU A 236 5.09 2.35 2.22
C LEU A 236 3.93 2.31 3.23
N PRO A 237 3.88 1.46 4.27
CA PRO A 237 2.70 1.33 5.12
C PRO A 237 2.25 2.66 5.75
N ASP A 238 3.18 3.42 6.33
CA ASP A 238 2.88 4.72 6.93
C ASP A 238 2.61 5.78 5.88
N PHE A 239 3.34 5.74 4.75
CA PHE A 239 3.14 6.69 3.67
C PHE A 239 1.78 6.54 2.99
N VAL A 240 1.29 5.30 2.81
CA VAL A 240 -0.06 5.04 2.26
C VAL A 240 -1.14 5.68 3.14
N LYS A 241 -1.02 5.58 4.46
CA LYS A 241 -1.96 6.23 5.39
C LYS A 241 -1.92 7.75 5.21
N GLN A 242 -0.73 8.34 5.10
CA GLN A 242 -0.59 9.78 4.85
C GLN A 242 -1.23 10.21 3.53
N VAL A 243 -1.06 9.42 2.46
CA VAL A 243 -1.67 9.68 1.15
C VAL A 243 -3.19 9.56 1.20
N ALA A 244 -3.73 8.52 1.84
CA ALA A 244 -5.17 8.32 2.00
C ALA A 244 -5.86 9.52 2.67
N TYR A 245 -5.19 10.12 3.65
CA TYR A 245 -5.70 11.30 4.34
C TYR A 245 -5.20 12.63 3.75
N CYS A 246 -4.32 12.61 2.74
CA CYS A 246 -3.62 13.78 2.18
C CYS A 246 -3.09 14.73 3.25
N THR A 247 -2.49 14.18 4.30
CA THR A 247 -2.17 14.93 5.52
C THR A 247 -0.89 14.40 6.18
N HIS A 248 -0.20 15.27 6.92
CA HIS A 248 0.92 14.90 7.80
C HIS A 248 0.54 13.80 8.80
N SER A 249 1.52 12.96 9.14
CA SER A 249 1.34 11.81 10.05
C SER A 249 0.78 12.16 11.43
N GLU A 250 1.06 13.37 11.92
CA GLU A 250 0.65 13.83 13.25
C GLU A 250 -0.87 14.04 13.37
N LEU A 251 -1.54 14.30 12.25
CA LEU A 251 -2.99 14.53 12.23
C LEU A 251 -3.79 13.25 12.00
N ILE A 252 -3.14 12.16 11.53
CA ILE A 252 -3.79 10.88 11.27
C ILE A 252 -4.51 10.34 12.52
N PRO A 253 -3.89 10.31 13.72
CA PRO A 253 -4.57 9.82 14.93
C PRO A 253 -5.83 10.63 15.27
N LEU A 254 -5.82 11.94 15.00
CA LEU A 254 -7.00 12.80 15.26
C LEU A 254 -8.13 12.52 14.27
N MET A 255 -7.80 12.10 13.04
CA MET A 255 -8.78 11.75 12.01
C MET A 255 -9.40 10.36 12.19
N GLU A 256 -8.83 9.51 13.04
CA GLU A 256 -9.46 8.25 13.46
C GLU A 256 -10.72 8.51 14.31
N ILE A 257 -10.83 9.69 14.92
CA ILE A 257 -11.97 10.09 15.74
C ILE A 257 -13.19 10.36 14.86
N SER A 258 -14.33 9.76 15.20
CA SER A 258 -15.59 9.95 14.48
C SER A 258 -16.01 11.42 14.46
N GLY A 259 -16.31 11.93 13.26
CA GLY A 259 -16.69 13.34 13.04
C GLY A 259 -15.51 14.30 12.87
N VAL A 260 -14.26 13.83 12.94
CA VAL A 260 -13.06 14.64 12.72
C VAL A 260 -12.47 14.36 11.34
N LYS A 261 -12.69 15.28 10.39
CA LYS A 261 -12.03 15.28 9.07
C LYS A 261 -10.81 16.21 9.08
N LYS A 262 -9.99 16.20 8.02
CA LYS A 262 -8.75 17.01 7.88
C LYS A 262 -8.87 18.44 8.43
N GLY A 263 -9.87 19.21 7.99
CA GLY A 263 -10.06 20.59 8.46
C GLY A 263 -10.29 20.71 9.97
N ARG A 264 -11.04 19.77 10.57
CA ARG A 264 -11.27 19.73 12.01
C ARG A 264 -10.04 19.23 12.78
N ALA A 265 -9.33 18.24 12.25
CA ALA A 265 -8.07 17.75 12.82
C ALA A 265 -7.03 18.87 12.91
N VAL A 266 -6.89 19.68 11.84
CA VAL A 266 -6.00 20.86 11.83
C VAL A 266 -6.42 21.87 12.89
N GLN A 267 -7.73 22.13 13.05
CA GLN A 267 -8.22 23.04 14.10
C GLN A 267 -7.93 22.51 15.50
N LEU A 268 -8.12 21.21 15.75
CA LEU A 268 -7.79 20.56 17.02
C LEU A 268 -6.30 20.72 17.34
N PHE A 269 -5.44 20.37 16.38
CA PHE A 269 -4.00 20.40 16.53
C PHE A 269 -3.48 21.83 16.80
N LYS A 270 -3.98 22.83 16.04
CA LYS A 270 -3.65 24.24 16.25
C LYS A 270 -4.06 24.77 17.62
N ASN A 271 -5.09 24.19 18.24
CA ASN A 271 -5.55 24.55 19.58
C ASN A 271 -4.89 23.70 20.70
N GLY A 272 -3.83 22.94 20.39
CA GLY A 272 -3.05 22.17 21.36
C GLY A 272 -3.59 20.77 21.63
N PHE A 273 -4.64 20.32 20.94
CA PHE A 273 -5.13 18.94 21.01
C PHE A 273 -4.37 18.06 20.02
N THR A 274 -3.11 17.71 20.35
CA THR A 274 -2.20 16.98 19.46
C THR A 274 -2.36 15.46 19.48
N SER A 275 -3.10 14.91 20.45
CA SER A 275 -3.30 13.46 20.61
C SER A 275 -4.75 13.10 20.89
N VAL A 276 -5.15 11.87 20.55
CA VAL A 276 -6.48 11.32 20.90
C VAL A 276 -6.72 11.38 22.41
N ASN A 277 -5.66 11.19 23.21
CA ASN A 277 -5.72 11.31 24.67
C ASN A 277 -6.06 12.74 25.13
N ALA A 278 -5.45 13.75 24.51
CA ALA A 278 -5.76 15.16 24.81
C ALA A 278 -7.23 15.50 24.50
N VAL A 279 -7.79 14.91 23.45
CA VAL A 279 -9.21 15.08 23.09
C VAL A 279 -10.12 14.33 24.07
N ALA A 280 -9.79 13.08 24.42
CA ALA A 280 -10.59 12.25 25.34
C ALA A 280 -10.71 12.85 26.75
N ASN A 281 -9.66 13.51 27.24
CA ASN A 281 -9.62 14.16 28.55
C ASN A 281 -10.19 15.59 28.55
N SER A 282 -10.53 16.14 27.39
CA SER A 282 -11.07 17.49 27.27
C SER A 282 -12.54 17.56 27.70
N SER A 283 -12.96 18.72 28.21
CA SER A 283 -14.39 18.97 28.49
C SER A 283 -15.11 19.48 27.23
N VAL A 284 -16.40 19.13 27.08
CA VAL A 284 -17.24 19.59 25.96
C VAL A 284 -17.22 21.12 25.84
N SER A 285 -17.27 21.82 26.98
CA SER A 285 -17.25 23.29 27.05
C SER A 285 -15.93 23.86 26.54
N THR A 286 -14.81 23.25 26.92
CA THR A 286 -13.47 23.66 26.48
C THR A 286 -13.34 23.50 24.97
N LEU A 287 -13.81 22.36 24.43
CA LEU A 287 -13.70 22.03 23.01
C LEU A 287 -14.54 22.97 22.13
N VAL A 288 -15.77 23.27 22.54
CA VAL A 288 -16.66 24.21 21.82
C VAL A 288 -16.11 25.64 21.86
N ARG A 289 -15.43 26.04 22.94
CA ARG A 289 -14.84 27.38 23.04
C ARG A 289 -13.58 27.55 22.19
N SER A 290 -12.78 26.50 22.07
CA SER A 290 -11.50 26.53 21.35
C SER A 290 -11.66 26.30 19.84
N ILE A 291 -12.73 25.62 19.41
CA ILE A 291 -12.94 25.25 18.01
C ILE A 291 -14.10 26.03 17.38
N GLN A 292 -13.80 26.73 16.27
CA GLN A 292 -14.80 27.49 15.52
C GLN A 292 -15.90 26.57 14.91
N HIS A 293 -17.15 27.04 14.95
CA HIS A 293 -18.30 26.35 14.36
C HIS A 293 -18.42 24.87 14.79
N LEU A 294 -18.23 24.59 16.08
CA LEU A 294 -18.45 23.26 16.65
C LEU A 294 -19.71 23.27 17.53
N SER A 295 -20.69 22.41 17.22
CA SER A 295 -21.88 22.27 18.06
C SER A 295 -21.57 21.44 19.31
N ARG A 296 -22.32 21.66 20.40
CA ARG A 296 -22.17 20.86 21.62
C ARG A 296 -22.40 19.36 21.39
N ALA A 297 -23.32 19.02 20.48
CA ALA A 297 -23.60 17.64 20.11
C ALA A 297 -22.41 17.00 19.39
N GLN A 298 -21.82 17.70 18.42
CA GLN A 298 -20.62 17.23 17.70
C GLN A 298 -19.41 17.14 18.65
N ALA A 299 -19.22 18.11 19.54
CA ALA A 299 -18.15 18.09 20.53
C ALA A 299 -18.27 16.88 21.47
N LYS A 300 -19.49 16.57 21.93
CA LYS A 300 -19.75 15.38 22.75
C LYS A 300 -19.42 14.10 21.98
N GLN A 301 -19.91 13.98 20.73
CA GLN A 301 -19.62 12.82 19.88
C GLN A 301 -18.11 12.61 19.66
N ILE A 302 -17.35 13.69 19.42
CA ILE A 302 -15.90 13.64 19.24
C ILE A 302 -15.21 13.12 20.51
N ILE A 303 -15.58 13.64 21.69
CA ILE A 303 -15.00 13.21 22.97
C ILE A 303 -15.35 11.76 23.28
N ASP A 304 -16.62 11.37 23.09
CA ASP A 304 -17.08 10.01 23.34
C ASP A 304 -16.36 9.01 22.40
N SER A 305 -16.21 9.36 21.12
CA SER A 305 -15.45 8.56 20.15
C SER A 305 -13.96 8.47 20.51
N ALA A 306 -13.34 9.55 20.98
CA ALA A 306 -11.95 9.54 21.40
C ALA A 306 -11.73 8.63 22.63
N LYS A 307 -12.67 8.66 23.58
CA LYS A 307 -12.65 7.74 24.74
C LYS A 307 -12.80 6.28 24.32
N MET A 308 -13.69 5.98 23.38
CA MET A 308 -13.83 4.63 22.84
C MET A 308 -12.52 4.12 22.23
N ILE A 309 -11.85 4.92 21.39
CA ILE A 309 -10.56 4.55 20.77
C ILE A 309 -9.48 4.31 21.85
N MET A 310 -9.45 5.11 22.92
CA MET A 310 -8.53 4.90 24.04
C MET A 310 -8.82 3.59 24.77
N HIS A 311 -10.09 3.27 25.02
CA HIS A 311 -10.48 2.01 25.67
C HIS A 311 -10.12 0.79 24.80
N GLU A 312 -10.39 0.83 23.50
CA GLU A 312 -10.02 -0.25 22.57
C GLU A 312 -8.49 -0.47 22.55
N LYS A 313 -7.69 0.60 22.52
CA LYS A 313 -6.22 0.48 22.60
C LYS A 313 -5.75 -0.12 23.92
N ILE A 314 -6.40 0.20 25.04
CA ILE A 314 -6.10 -0.40 26.34
C ILE A 314 -6.40 -1.90 26.32
N GLU A 315 -7.57 -2.29 25.80
CA GLU A 315 -7.96 -3.70 25.70
C GLU A 315 -6.99 -4.51 24.83
N ILE A 316 -6.60 -4.00 23.66
CA ILE A 316 -5.62 -4.65 22.78
C ILE A 316 -4.26 -4.79 23.48
N LEU A 317 -3.80 -3.76 24.19
CA LEU A 317 -2.53 -3.81 24.91
C LEU A 317 -2.56 -4.80 26.08
N LEU A 318 -3.70 -4.91 26.77
CA LEU A 318 -3.90 -5.90 27.82
C LEU A 318 -3.87 -7.32 27.24
N GLU A 319 -4.58 -7.57 26.14
CA GLU A 319 -4.57 -8.87 25.46
C GLU A 319 -3.16 -9.25 24.97
N GLN A 320 -2.41 -8.30 24.42
CA GLN A 320 -1.02 -8.50 24.02
C GLN A 320 -0.10 -8.80 25.22
N ALA A 321 -0.29 -8.10 26.34
CA ALA A 321 0.46 -8.34 27.56
C ALA A 321 0.16 -9.73 28.15
N GLU A 322 -1.12 -10.12 28.20
CA GLU A 322 -1.56 -11.44 28.63
C GLU A 322 -1.01 -12.55 27.74
N SER A 323 -0.99 -12.36 26.41
CA SER A 323 -0.40 -13.31 25.46
C SER A 323 1.12 -13.47 25.66
N MET A 324 1.83 -12.37 25.92
CA MET A 324 3.28 -12.42 26.23
C MET A 324 3.57 -13.05 27.61
N LEU A 325 2.67 -12.87 28.59
CA LEU A 325 2.77 -13.51 29.91
C LEU A 325 2.43 -15.00 29.86
N GLY A 326 1.47 -15.41 29.02
CA GLY A 326 1.17 -16.83 28.77
C GLY A 326 2.35 -17.62 28.18
N ALA A 327 3.29 -16.95 27.50
CA ALA A 327 4.56 -17.53 27.05
C ALA A 327 5.67 -17.50 28.12
N LYS A 328 5.46 -16.80 29.25
CA LYS A 328 6.40 -16.58 30.36
C LYS A 328 5.93 -17.17 31.69
N ASN A 329 4.89 -18.00 31.71
CA ASN A 329 4.40 -18.67 32.92
C ASN A 329 5.34 -19.79 33.41
N ASP A 330 6.55 -19.41 33.79
CA ASP A 330 7.42 -20.14 34.73
C ASP A 330 8.01 -19.22 35.82
N ALA A 331 7.47 -18.01 36.00
CA ALA A 331 7.82 -17.18 37.17
C ALA A 331 6.65 -16.29 37.62
N ASP A 332 6.19 -16.56 38.84
CA ASP A 332 5.20 -15.82 39.64
C ASP A 332 5.43 -14.31 39.60
N VAL A 333 4.53 -13.57 38.92
CA VAL A 333 4.36 -12.13 39.14
C VAL A 333 2.87 -11.86 39.21
N SER A 334 2.41 -11.37 40.37
CA SER A 334 1.00 -11.08 40.63
C SER A 334 0.49 -9.95 39.74
N VAL A 335 -0.65 -10.19 39.10
CA VAL A 335 -1.37 -9.24 38.23
C VAL A 335 -1.68 -7.93 38.95
N ASP A 336 -1.86 -7.97 40.28
CA ASP A 336 -2.19 -6.80 41.10
C ASP A 336 -1.06 -5.76 41.19
N ASP A 337 0.21 -6.21 41.19
CA ASP A 337 1.38 -5.31 41.27
C ASP A 337 1.61 -4.55 39.95
N ILE A 338 1.27 -5.17 38.82
CA ILE A 338 1.41 -4.56 37.49
C ILE A 338 0.28 -3.53 37.26
N VAL A 339 -0.95 -3.85 37.65
CA VAL A 339 -2.08 -2.91 37.57
C VAL A 339 -1.83 -1.68 38.45
N ALA A 340 -1.23 -1.85 39.62
CA ALA A 340 -0.82 -0.73 40.48
C ALA A 340 0.25 0.16 39.82
N THR A 341 1.24 -0.45 39.16
CA THR A 341 2.34 0.27 38.50
C THR A 341 1.87 1.02 37.24
N LEU A 342 0.99 0.42 36.45
CA LEU A 342 0.43 1.06 35.25
C LEU A 342 -0.51 2.22 35.61
N ARG A 343 -1.25 2.14 36.72
CA ARG A 343 -2.09 3.25 37.21
C ARG A 343 -1.29 4.45 37.73
N GLN A 344 -0.03 4.26 38.11
CA GLN A 344 0.88 5.35 38.50
C GLN A 344 1.61 5.98 37.30
N SER A 345 1.57 5.33 36.14
CA SER A 345 2.29 5.74 34.92
C SER A 345 1.42 6.51 33.92
N VAL A 346 0.13 6.69 34.24
CA VAL A 346 -0.86 7.54 33.56
C VAL A 346 -1.20 8.69 34.49
#